data_AF-A0A3D4MCG0-F1
#
_entry.id   AF-A0A3D4MCG0-F1
#
_cell.length_a   1.000
_cell.length_b   1.000
_cell.length_c   1.000
_cell.angle_alpha   90.00
_cell.angle_beta   90.00
_cell.angle_gamma   90.00
#
_symmetry.space_group_name_H-M   'P 1'
#
loop_
_entity.id
_entity.type
_entity.pdbx_description
1 polymer ?
#
loop_
_entity_poly.entity_id
_entity_poly.type
_entity_poly.pdbx_seq_one_letter_code
_entity_poly.pdbx_strand_id
1 'polypeptide(L)' 'MGQLDKTFNEESYETRELAWELQQPHPDQGRVRFFLENAADLRRALSLANIEERDLQKKPALRPLHLQRHLHA' A
#
# COMPACT_ATOMS: atom_id res chain seq x y z
N MET A 1 -9.53 -15.32 31.13
CA MET A 1 -8.82 -15.83 29.94
C MET A 1 -9.01 -14.80 28.84
N GLY A 2 -7.91 -14.21 28.38
CA GLY A 2 -7.93 -13.02 27.52
C GLY A 2 -8.66 -13.26 26.21
N GLN A 3 -9.73 -12.51 25.99
CA GLN A 3 -10.21 -12.23 24.64
C GLN A 3 -9.21 -11.25 24.05
N LEU A 4 -8.11 -11.79 23.51
CA LEU A 4 -7.30 -11.05 22.56
C LEU A 4 -8.20 -10.84 21.35
N ASP A 5 -8.68 -9.61 21.21
CA ASP A 5 -9.27 -9.04 20.01
C ASP A 5 -8.58 -9.59 18.75
N LYS A 6 -9.18 -10.63 18.16
CA LYS A 6 -8.86 -11.17 16.83
C LYS A 6 -9.30 -10.22 15.71
N THR A 7 -9.23 -8.91 15.96
CA THR A 7 -9.31 -7.86 14.94
C THR A 7 -7.92 -7.27 14.68
N PHE A 8 -6.89 -7.74 15.39
CA PHE A 8 -5.51 -7.45 15.08
C PHE A 8 -4.91 -8.50 14.13
N ASN A 9 -4.58 -8.02 12.93
CA ASN A 9 -3.27 -8.29 12.31
C ASN A 9 -3.10 -9.58 11.47
N GLU A 10 -3.86 -9.69 10.38
CA GLU A 10 -3.27 -10.21 9.13
C GLU A 10 -2.93 -9.02 8.22
N GLU A 11 -2.16 -8.06 8.74
CA GLU A 11 -1.32 -7.26 7.85
C GLU A 11 -0.20 -8.18 7.39
N SER A 12 -0.33 -8.75 6.19
CA SER A 12 0.76 -9.48 5.56
C SER A 12 2.01 -8.62 5.53
N TYR A 13 3.15 -9.23 5.79
CA TYR A 13 4.45 -8.56 5.71
C TYR A 13 4.61 -7.81 4.38
N GLU A 14 4.12 -8.41 3.28
CA GLU A 14 4.07 -7.79 1.95
C GLU A 14 3.27 -6.48 1.91
N THR A 15 2.18 -6.36 2.68
CA THR A 15 1.34 -5.15 2.74
C THR A 15 2.07 -4.01 3.44
N ARG A 16 2.84 -4.30 4.48
CA ARG A 16 3.68 -3.31 5.17
C ARG A 16 4.87 -2.89 4.33
N GLU A 17 5.53 -3.84 3.67
CA GLU A 17 6.61 -3.51 2.74
C GLU A 17 6.12 -2.66 1.58
N LEU A 18 4.96 -3.00 1.02
CA LEU A 18 4.31 -2.20 -0.01
C LEU A 18 4.02 -0.78 0.49
N ALA A 19 3.48 -0.63 1.70
CA ALA A 19 3.23 0.68 2.29
C ALA A 19 4.52 1.49 2.44
N TRP A 20 5.58 0.86 2.94
CA TRP A 20 6.89 1.48 3.13
C TRP A 20 7.51 1.92 1.80
N GLU A 21 7.41 1.07 0.77
CA GLU A 21 7.90 1.37 -0.60
C GLU A 21 7.14 2.57 -1.19
N LEU A 22 5.83 2.62 -1.02
CA LEU A 22 5.00 3.73 -1.51
C LEU A 22 5.32 5.08 -0.82
N GLN A 23 5.73 5.04 0.46
CA GLN A 23 6.18 6.25 1.18
C GLN A 23 7.50 6.81 0.64
N GLN A 24 8.33 5.99 -0.02
CA GLN A 24 9.62 6.42 -0.57
C GLN A 24 9.46 7.58 -1.57
N PRO A 25 10.50 8.43 -1.72
CA PRO A 25 10.51 9.47 -2.75
C PRO A 25 10.54 8.88 -4.17
N HIS A 26 11.15 7.71 -4.33
CA HIS A 26 11.24 6.96 -5.58
C HIS A 26 10.78 5.51 -5.36
N PRO A 27 9.45 5.26 -5.29
CA PRO A 27 8.92 3.92 -5.12
C PRO A 27 9.29 3.04 -6.31
N ASP A 28 9.83 1.86 -6.03
CA ASP A 28 10.18 0.90 -7.08
C ASP A 28 8.91 0.24 -7.64
N GLN A 29 8.64 0.49 -8.92
CA GLN A 29 7.42 -0.01 -9.56
C GLN A 29 7.43 -1.53 -9.73
N GLY A 30 8.61 -2.13 -9.91
CA GLY A 30 8.76 -3.57 -10.00
C GLY A 30 8.42 -4.22 -8.66
N ARG A 31 8.87 -3.60 -7.57
CA ARG A 31 8.60 -4.08 -6.21
C ARG A 31 7.14 -3.88 -5.79
N VAL A 32 6.52 -2.76 -6.17
CA VAL A 32 5.07 -2.55 -5.96
C VAL A 32 4.25 -3.61 -6.71
N ARG A 33 4.55 -3.86 -7.98
CA ARG A 33 3.87 -4.91 -8.76
C ARG A 33 4.08 -6.29 -8.15
N PHE A 34 5.31 -6.60 -7.74
CA PHE A 34 5.62 -7.85 -7.06
C PHE A 34 4.73 -8.05 -5.84
N PHE A 35 4.60 -7.06 -4.96
CA PHE A 35 3.72 -7.17 -3.80
C PHE A 35 2.24 -7.32 -4.19
N LEU A 36 1.77 -6.57 -5.19
CA LEU A 36 0.42 -6.70 -5.73
C LEU A 36 0.13 -8.11 -6.28
N GLU A 37 1.11 -8.72 -6.94
CA GLU A 37 1.02 -10.10 -7.45
C GLU A 37 1.06 -11.14 -6.32
N ASN A 38 1.74 -10.84 -5.21
CA ASN A 38 1.81 -11.67 -4.00
C ASN A 38 0.63 -11.42 -3.03
N ALA A 39 -0.54 -11.00 -3.55
CA ALA A 39 -1.75 -10.75 -2.76
C ALA A 39 -1.60 -9.69 -1.64
N ALA A 40 -0.64 -8.75 -1.75
CA ALA A 40 -0.56 -7.63 -0.82
C ALA A 40 -1.77 -6.70 -0.98
N ASP A 41 -2.30 -6.25 0.17
CA ASP A 41 -3.53 -5.49 0.21
C ASP A 41 -3.24 -4.01 -0.09
N LEU A 42 -3.37 -3.61 -1.34
CA LEU A 42 -2.97 -2.28 -1.79
C LEU A 42 -3.69 -1.16 -1.05
N ARG A 43 -4.99 -1.33 -0.77
CA ARG A 43 -5.78 -0.33 -0.03
C ARG A 43 -5.21 -0.11 1.35
N ARG A 44 -4.90 -1.22 2.02
CA ARG A 44 -4.34 -1.20 3.36
C ARG A 44 -2.93 -0.63 3.34
N ALA A 45 -2.14 -0.97 2.32
CA ALA A 45 -0.82 -0.38 2.12
C ALA A 45 -0.88 1.13 1.87
N LEU A 46 -1.83 1.62 1.09
CA LEU A 46 -2.07 3.05 0.87
C LEU A 46 -2.49 3.76 2.16
N SER A 47 -3.38 3.13 2.94
CA SER A 47 -3.81 3.64 4.24
C SER A 47 -2.66 3.70 5.25
N LEU A 48 -1.81 2.67 5.28
CA LEU A 48 -0.59 2.64 6.11
C LEU A 48 0.46 3.64 5.62
N ALA A 49 0.57 3.81 4.31
CA ALA A 49 1.45 4.77 3.68
C ALA A 49 0.98 6.22 3.87
N ASN A 50 -0.23 6.42 4.39
CA ASN A 50 -0.94 7.70 4.44
C ASN A 50 -0.92 8.44 3.09
N ILE A 51 -1.07 7.67 2.00
CA ILE A 51 -1.05 8.22 0.65
C ILE A 51 -2.46 8.60 0.25
N GLU A 52 -2.63 9.90 0.06
CA GLU A 52 -3.84 10.47 -0.50
C GLU A 52 -3.71 10.63 -2.02
N GLU A 53 -4.83 10.89 -2.67
CA GLU A 53 -4.88 11.13 -4.11
C GLU A 53 -4.02 12.32 -4.54
N ARG A 54 -3.84 13.30 -3.64
CA ARG A 54 -2.97 14.46 -3.84
C ARG A 54 -1.50 14.05 -3.95
N ASP A 55 -1.08 13.03 -3.20
CA ASP A 55 0.27 12.48 -3.28
C ASP A 55 0.49 11.69 -4.56
N LEU A 56 -0.53 11.00 -5.06
CA LEU A 56 -0.48 10.36 -6.39
C LEU A 56 -0.32 11.39 -7.53
N GLN A 57 -0.92 12.57 -7.40
CA GLN A 57 -0.73 13.65 -8.37
C GLN A 57 0.67 14.27 -8.28
N LYS A 58 1.19 14.43 -7.05
CA LYS A 58 2.53 15.00 -6.77
C LYS A 58 3.69 14.05 -7.09
N LYS A 59 3.51 12.74 -6.92
CA LYS A 59 4.54 11.71 -7.17
C LYS A 59 4.37 11.11 -8.56
N PRO A 60 5.10 11.57 -9.60
CA PRO A 60 4.99 11.02 -10.94
C PRO A 60 5.34 9.52 -11.01
N ALA A 61 6.17 9.03 -10.10
CA ALA A 61 6.53 7.61 -9.98
C ALA A 61 5.35 6.70 -9.60
N LEU A 62 4.31 7.25 -8.94
CA LEU A 62 3.11 6.51 -8.55
C LEU A 62 2.00 6.52 -9.62
N ARG A 63 2.07 7.42 -10.60
CA ARG A 63 1.11 7.49 -11.71
C ARG A 63 0.99 6.19 -12.52
N PRO A 64 2.09 5.54 -12.95
CA PRO A 64 2.00 4.29 -13.73
C PRO A 64 1.60 3.07 -12.88
N LEU A 65 1.50 3.21 -11.56
CA LEU A 65 0.96 2.19 -10.69
C LEU A 65 -0.58 2.22 -10.64
N HIS A 66 -1.21 3.22 -11.28
CA HIS A 66 -2.68 3.38 -11.36
C HIS A 66 -3.35 3.19 -9.98
N LEU A 67 -2.76 3.72 -8.92
CA LEU A 67 -3.25 3.54 -7.55
C LEU A 67 -4.55 4.30 -7.28
N GLN A 68 -4.86 5.31 -8.10
CA GLN A 68 -6.04 6.17 -7.98
C GLN A 68 -7.36 5.38 -7.97
N ARG A 69 -7.45 4.31 -8.77
CA ARG A 69 -8.62 3.42 -8.83
C ARG A 69 -8.83 2.61 -7.55
N HIS A 70 -7.80 2.46 -6.71
CA HIS A 70 -7.90 1.72 -5.45
C HIS A 70 -8.24 2.61 -4.25
N LEU A 71 -8.05 3.94 -4.38
CA LEU A 71 -8.47 4.92 -3.36
C LEU A 71 -9.98 5.24 -3.42
N HIS A 72 -10.62 5.05 -4.57
CA HIS A 72 -12.03 5.45 -4.81
C HIS A 72 -13.05 4.32 -4.71
N ALA A 73 -12.61 3.08 -4.56
CA ALA A 73 -13.52 1.93 -4.48
C ALA A 73 -14.08 1.75 -3.05
#